data_AF-A0A4R2PG58-F1
#
_entry.id   AF-A0A4R2PG58-F1
#
_cell.length_a   1.000
_cell.length_b   1.000
_cell.length_c   1.000
_cell.angle_alpha   90.00
_cell.angle_beta   90.00
_cell.angle_gamma   90.00
#
_symmetry.space_group_name_H-M   'P 1'
#
loop_
_entity.id
_entity.type
_entity.pdbx_description
1 polymer ?
#
loop_
_entity_poly.entity_id
_entity_poly.type
_entity_poly.pdbx_seq_one_letter_code
_entity_poly.pdbx_strand_id
1 'polypeptide(L)'
;MPTDFENALLARRTAEATRGNEDAAYDLGVAYSTGTAGATLDLIEAHKWFNLAAARGHEAAAAARAEVAEDMTAREIATAQRAARDVLALGTRRAA
;
A
#
# COMPACT_ATOMS: atom_id res chain seq x y z
N MET A 1 19.90 -2.65 -7.86
CA MET A 1 19.76 -1.34 -7.17
C MET A 1 18.68 -0.57 -7.90
N PRO A 2 17.66 -0.06 -7.21
CA PRO A 2 16.64 0.80 -7.81
C PRO A 2 17.26 2.02 -8.48
N THR A 3 16.75 2.39 -9.64
CA THR A 3 17.15 3.62 -10.33
C THR A 3 16.53 4.85 -9.67
N ASP A 4 17.13 6.02 -9.86
CA ASP A 4 16.55 7.29 -9.38
C ASP A 4 15.13 7.52 -9.92
N PHE A 5 14.87 7.05 -11.13
CA PHE A 5 13.56 7.10 -11.76
C PHE A 5 12.53 6.23 -11.02
N GLU A 6 12.88 4.98 -10.69
CA GLU A 6 12.02 4.07 -9.93
C GLU A 6 11.73 4.60 -8.52
N ASN A 7 12.75 5.12 -7.83
CA ASN A 7 12.58 5.74 -6.52
C ASN A 7 11.63 6.95 -6.57
N ALA A 8 11.77 7.79 -7.60
CA ALA A 8 10.89 8.94 -7.80
C ALA A 8 9.44 8.52 -8.09
N LEU A 9 9.25 7.45 -8.87
CA LEU A 9 7.93 6.89 -9.14
C LEU A 9 7.27 6.37 -7.85
N LEU A 10 8.00 5.59 -7.04
CA LEU A 10 7.50 5.07 -5.77
C LEU A 10 7.11 6.20 -4.80
N ALA A 11 7.93 7.25 -4.71
CA ALA A 11 7.65 8.43 -3.89
C ALA A 11 6.39 9.17 -4.36
N ARG A 12 6.24 9.36 -5.67
CA ARG A 12 5.05 10.00 -6.25
C ARG A 12 3.79 9.21 -5.94
N ARG A 13 3.81 7.89 -6.17
CA ARG A 13 2.66 7.01 -5.88
C ARG A 13 2.30 7.04 -4.40
N THR A 14 3.30 7.04 -3.51
CA THR A 14 3.09 7.19 -2.07
C THR A 14 2.37 8.50 -1.72
N ALA A 15 2.75 9.62 -2.36
CA ALA A 15 2.08 10.90 -2.15
C ALA A 15 0.63 10.90 -2.67
N GLU A 16 0.36 10.31 -3.84
CA GLU A 16 -0.99 10.18 -4.39
C GLU A 16 -1.87 9.27 -3.52
N ALA A 17 -1.35 8.11 -3.12
CA ALA A 17 -2.02 7.15 -2.26
C ALA A 17 -2.37 7.75 -0.89
N THR A 18 -1.45 8.49 -0.27
CA THR A 18 -1.73 9.16 1.02
C THR A 18 -2.81 10.24 0.91
N ARG A 19 -3.01 10.84 -0.27
CA ARG A 19 -4.04 11.85 -0.54
C ARG A 19 -5.43 11.30 -0.85
N GLY A 20 -5.58 10.00 -1.00
CA GLY A 20 -6.89 9.42 -1.32
C GLY A 20 -6.92 8.56 -2.57
N ASN A 21 -5.90 8.62 -3.43
CA ASN A 21 -5.94 7.91 -4.70
C ASN A 21 -5.83 6.39 -4.47
N GLU A 22 -6.90 5.68 -4.78
CA GLU A 22 -7.08 4.25 -4.59
C GLU A 22 -6.26 3.42 -5.60
N ASP A 23 -6.14 3.89 -6.84
CA ASP A 23 -5.32 3.25 -7.88
C ASP A 23 -3.83 3.32 -7.51
N ALA A 24 -3.36 4.47 -7.01
CA ALA A 24 -1.99 4.64 -6.54
C ALA A 24 -1.70 3.76 -5.31
N ALA A 25 -2.68 3.59 -4.42
CA ALA A 25 -2.55 2.65 -3.32
C ALA A 25 -2.51 1.20 -3.82
N TYR A 26 -3.31 0.84 -4.82
CA TYR A 26 -3.26 -0.50 -5.42
C TYR A 26 -1.90 -0.77 -6.10
N ASP A 27 -1.40 0.18 -6.89
CA ASP A 27 -0.11 0.08 -7.57
C ASP A 27 1.06 -0.07 -6.59
N LEU A 28 1.03 0.62 -5.44
CA LEU A 28 2.00 0.40 -4.37
C LEU A 28 1.89 -1.01 -3.79
N GLY A 29 0.68 -1.50 -3.58
CA GLY A 29 0.43 -2.88 -3.14
C GLY A 29 1.13 -3.89 -4.06
N VAL A 30 0.96 -3.73 -5.38
CA VAL A 30 1.60 -4.57 -6.40
C VAL A 30 3.12 -4.42 -6.40
N ALA A 31 3.63 -3.18 -6.28
CA ALA A 31 5.07 -2.92 -6.27
C ALA A 31 5.75 -3.63 -5.09
N TYR A 32 5.17 -3.54 -3.90
CA TYR A 32 5.70 -4.20 -2.71
C TYR A 32 5.47 -5.72 -2.69
N SER A 33 4.41 -6.25 -3.33
CA SER A 33 4.21 -7.70 -3.39
C SER A 33 5.17 -8.40 -4.37
N THR A 34 5.60 -7.68 -5.42
CA THR A 34 6.48 -8.22 -6.47
C THR A 34 7.92 -7.73 -6.39
N GLY A 35 8.22 -6.73 -5.54
CA GLY A 35 9.53 -6.10 -5.46
C GLY A 35 9.92 -5.33 -6.73
N THR A 36 8.95 -4.60 -7.31
CA THR A 36 9.11 -3.85 -8.57
C THR A 36 9.07 -2.34 -8.35
N ALA A 37 9.36 -1.56 -9.39
CA ALA A 37 9.34 -0.09 -9.34
C ALA A 37 10.21 0.51 -8.22
N GLY A 38 11.33 -0.14 -7.90
CA GLY A 38 12.25 0.27 -6.84
C GLY A 38 11.83 -0.10 -5.42
N ALA A 39 10.69 -0.76 -5.24
CA ALA A 39 10.30 -1.34 -3.97
C ALA A 39 11.06 -2.64 -3.70
N THR A 40 11.47 -2.83 -2.44
CA THR A 40 11.86 -4.16 -1.95
C THR A 40 10.59 -4.96 -1.69
N LEU A 41 10.61 -6.27 -1.99
CA LEU A 41 9.49 -7.16 -1.67
C LEU A 41 9.20 -7.12 -0.16
N ASP A 42 7.99 -6.70 0.20
CA ASP A 42 7.53 -6.53 1.58
C ASP A 42 6.00 -6.71 1.63
N LEU A 43 5.56 -7.87 2.13
CA LEU A 43 4.14 -8.21 2.22
C LEU A 43 3.38 -7.36 3.25
N ILE A 44 4.05 -6.80 4.27
CA ILE A 44 3.43 -5.90 5.24
C ILE A 44 3.05 -4.59 4.55
N GLU A 45 3.97 -4.03 3.75
CA GLU A 45 3.70 -2.85 2.93
C GLU A 45 2.63 -3.15 1.88
N ALA A 46 2.73 -4.29 1.18
CA ALA A 46 1.74 -4.69 0.17
C ALA A 46 0.32 -4.76 0.76
N HIS A 47 0.15 -5.50 1.86
CA HIS A 47 -1.13 -5.64 2.54
C HIS A 47 -1.66 -4.28 3.04
N LYS A 48 -0.79 -3.41 3.56
CA LYS A 48 -1.17 -2.06 4.00
C LYS A 48 -1.78 -1.26 2.86
N TRP A 49 -1.11 -1.23 1.70
CA TRP A 49 -1.53 -0.45 0.55
C TRP A 49 -2.79 -1.02 -0.12
N PHE A 50 -2.91 -2.34 -0.25
CA PHE A 50 -4.16 -2.97 -0.69
C PHE A 50 -5.32 -2.72 0.28
N ASN A 51 -5.06 -2.70 1.59
CA ASN A 51 -6.09 -2.35 2.58
C ASN A 51 -6.60 -0.91 2.40
N LEU A 52 -5.70 0.04 2.10
CA LEU A 52 -6.06 1.43 1.82
C LEU A 52 -6.86 1.57 0.53
N ALA A 53 -6.45 0.88 -0.55
CA ALA A 53 -7.15 0.88 -1.83
C ALA A 53 -8.57 0.29 -1.68
N ALA A 54 -8.71 -0.85 -1.00
CA ALA A 54 -9.99 -1.49 -0.75
C ALA A 54 -10.92 -0.61 0.10
N ALA A 55 -10.39 0.03 1.14
CA ALA A 55 -11.16 0.95 1.99
C ALA A 55 -11.70 2.18 1.22
N ARG A 56 -11.17 2.46 0.03
CA ARG A 56 -11.57 3.58 -0.83
C ARG A 56 -12.31 3.15 -2.10
N GLY A 57 -12.57 1.86 -2.26
CA GLY A 57 -13.43 1.35 -3.32
C GLY A 57 -12.72 0.69 -4.50
N HIS A 58 -11.40 0.49 -4.46
CA HIS A 58 -10.72 -0.25 -5.53
C HIS A 58 -11.14 -1.73 -5.54
N GLU A 59 -11.80 -2.17 -6.62
CA GLU A 59 -12.50 -3.45 -6.70
C GLU A 59 -11.57 -4.66 -6.50
N ALA A 60 -10.39 -4.66 -7.12
CA ALA A 60 -9.45 -5.78 -7.03
C ALA A 60 -8.63 -5.80 -5.73
N ALA A 61 -8.66 -4.73 -4.93
CA ALA A 61 -7.73 -4.57 -3.82
C ALA A 61 -8.06 -5.50 -2.64
N ALA A 62 -9.33 -5.81 -2.43
CA ALA A 62 -9.74 -6.73 -1.37
C ALA A 62 -9.24 -8.16 -1.63
N ALA A 63 -9.28 -8.60 -2.89
CA ALA A 63 -8.76 -9.91 -3.31
C ALA A 63 -7.23 -9.96 -3.20
N ALA A 64 -6.53 -8.96 -3.75
CA ALA A 64 -5.07 -8.89 -3.66
C ALA A 64 -4.57 -8.82 -2.20
N ARG A 65 -5.30 -8.12 -1.32
CA ARG A 65 -5.01 -8.11 0.13
C ARG A 65 -5.15 -9.48 0.76
N ALA A 66 -6.16 -10.25 0.35
CA ALA A 66 -6.39 -11.60 0.88
C ALA A 66 -5.30 -12.56 0.40
N GLU A 67 -4.92 -12.48 -0.88
CA GLU A 67 -3.85 -13.29 -1.47
C GLU A 67 -2.51 -13.09 -0.74
N VAL A 68 -2.05 -11.84 -0.58
CA VAL A 68 -0.79 -11.60 0.13
C VAL A 68 -0.85 -12.00 1.61
N ALA A 69 -2.04 -12.04 2.21
CA ALA A 69 -2.21 -12.45 3.60
C ALA A 69 -2.03 -13.96 3.81
N GLU A 70 -2.12 -14.77 2.75
CA GLU A 70 -1.90 -16.23 2.84
C GLU A 70 -0.47 -16.58 3.27
N ASP A 71 0.50 -15.75 2.89
CA ASP A 71 1.92 -15.89 3.23
C ASP A 71 2.35 -15.10 4.47
N MET A 72 1.40 -14.45 5.17
CA MET A 72 1.69 -13.59 6.33
C MET A 72 1.23 -14.22 7.65
N THR A 73 1.97 -13.93 8.71
CA THR A 73 1.52 -14.23 10.07
C THR A 73 0.44 -13.25 10.54
N ALA A 74 -0.37 -13.66 11.51
CA ALA A 74 -1.35 -12.78 12.15
C ALA A 74 -0.72 -11.50 12.74
N ARG A 75 0.53 -11.58 13.22
CA ARG A 75 1.25 -10.42 13.75
C ARG A 75 1.63 -9.42 12.66
N GLU A 76 2.03 -9.90 11.49
CA GLU A 76 2.36 -9.08 10.33
C GLU A 76 1.10 -8.43 9.76
N ILE A 77 0.01 -9.19 9.61
CA ILE A 77 -1.30 -8.65 9.19
C ILE A 77 -1.76 -7.54 10.14
N ALA A 78 -1.67 -7.77 11.45
CA ALA A 78 -2.04 -6.75 12.44
C ALA A 78 -1.15 -5.50 12.34
N THR A 79 0.12 -5.65 11.96
CA THR A 79 1.05 -4.53 11.73
C THR A 79 0.67 -3.74 10.49
N ALA A 80 0.40 -4.42 9.37
CA ALA A 80 -0.05 -3.80 8.13
C ALA A 80 -1.39 -3.03 8.33
N GLN A 81 -2.34 -3.64 9.04
CA GLN A 81 -3.64 -3.02 9.34
C GLN A 81 -3.50 -1.78 10.23
N ARG A 82 -2.62 -1.81 11.25
CA ARG A 82 -2.33 -0.63 12.08
C ARG A 82 -1.76 0.50 11.22
N ALA A 83 -0.74 0.21 10.42
CA ALA A 83 -0.13 1.21 9.54
C ALA A 83 -1.13 1.82 8.55
N ALA A 84 -2.06 1.02 8.00
CA ALA A 84 -3.11 1.52 7.11
C ALA A 84 -4.06 2.48 7.85
N ARG A 85 -4.45 2.15 9.09
CA ARG A 85 -5.30 3.04 9.91
C ARG A 85 -4.62 4.36 10.18
N ASP A 86 -3.32 4.35 10.46
CA ASP A 86 -2.54 5.58 10.70
C ASP A 86 -2.52 6.49 9.47
N VAL A 87 -2.36 5.91 8.27
CA VAL A 87 -2.43 6.67 7.01
C VAL A 87 -3.81 7.31 6.81
N LEU A 88 -4.90 6.57 7.04
CA LEU A 88 -6.26 7.13 6.95
C LEU A 88 -6.47 8.26 7.95
N ALA A 89 -6.00 8.10 9.19
CA ALA A 89 -6.12 9.11 10.24
C ALA A 89 -5.28 10.38 9.98
N LEU A 90 -4.17 10.27 9.25
CA LEU A 90 -3.37 11.41 8.80
C LEU A 90 -3.99 12.12 7.59
N GLY A 91 -4.64 11.38 6.68
CA GLY A 91 -5.35 11.95 5.53
C GLY A 91 -6.54 12.81 5.95
N THR A 92 -7.33 12.36 6.92
CA THR A 92 -8.48 13.11 7.44
C THR A 92 -8.09 14.39 8.18
N ARG A 93 -6.95 14.39 8.88
CA ARG A 93 -6.42 15.59 9.58
C ARG A 93 -5.87 16.66 8.65
N ARG A 94 -5.54 16.33 7.40
CA ARG A 94 -5.01 17.29 6.41
C ARG A 94 -6.11 17.98 5.59
N ALA A 95 -7.36 17.53 5.72
CA ALA A 95 -8.51 18.07 5.01
C ALA A 95 -9.38 19.03 5.86
N ALA A 96 -8.91 19.40 7.06
CA ALA A 96 -9.60 20.28 8.01
C ALA A 96 -8.86 21.62 8.19
#